data_AF-A0A328YTE4-F1
#
_entry.id   AF-A0A328YTE4-F1
#
_cell.length_a   1.000
_cell.length_b   1.000
_cell.length_c   1.000
_cell.angle_alpha   90.00
_cell.angle_beta   90.00
_cell.angle_gamma   90.00
#
_symmetry.space_group_name_H-M   'P 1'
#
loop_
_entity.id
_entity.type
_entity.pdbx_description
1 polymer ?
#
loop_
_entity_poly.entity_id
_entity_poly.type
_entity_poly.pdbx_seq_one_letter_code
_entity_poly.pdbx_strand_id
1 'polypeptide(L)' 'MDMTMTEAVMATLLAAFALTTLLSWRGGNDRRDVGLLAAITGVWGAATAALVAL' A
#
# COMPACT_ATOMS: atom_id res chain seq x y z
N MET A 1 0.47 -22.27 -5.99
CA MET A 1 1.73 -21.50 -5.89
C MET A 1 1.78 -21.05 -4.45
N ASP A 2 2.70 -21.59 -3.66
CA ASP A 2 2.80 -21.21 -2.25
C ASP A 2 3.40 -19.81 -2.16
N MET A 3 2.74 -18.95 -1.39
CA MET A 3 3.17 -17.57 -1.21
C MET A 3 4.41 -17.58 -0.31
N THR A 4 5.50 -17.02 -0.80
CA THR A 4 6.72 -16.87 -0.02
C THR A 4 6.48 -15.93 1.15
N MET A 5 7.27 -16.08 2.23
CA MET A 5 7.21 -15.17 3.38
C MET A 5 7.35 -13.70 2.96
N THR A 6 8.22 -13.42 1.98
CA THR A 6 8.41 -12.08 1.44
C THR A 6 7.16 -11.56 0.74
N GLU A 7 6.55 -12.33 -0.15
CA GLU A 7 5.31 -11.93 -0.82
C GLU A 7 4.17 -11.68 0.17
N ALA A 8 4.04 -12.53 1.19
CA ALA A 8 3.04 -12.36 2.24
C ALA A 8 3.26 -11.06 3.04
N VAL A 9 4.50 -10.74 3.40
CA VAL A 9 4.86 -9.48 4.07
C VAL A 9 4.54 -8.28 3.19
N MET A 10 4.93 -8.32 1.91
CA MET A 10 4.69 -7.22 0.97
C MET A 10 3.19 -6.97 0.73
N ALA A 11 2.41 -8.04 0.59
CA ALA A 11 0.96 -7.97 0.47
C ALA A 11 0.30 -7.40 1.74
N THR A 12 0.78 -7.82 2.92
CA THR A 12 0.28 -7.30 4.21
C THR A 12 0.57 -5.82 4.38
N LEU A 13 1.78 -5.37 4.02
CA LEU A 13 2.15 -3.96 4.06
C LEU A 13 1.33 -3.12 3.08
N LEU A 14 1.11 -3.62 1.86
CA LEU A 14 0.26 -2.97 0.87
C LEU A 14 -1.18 -2.82 1.40
N ALA A 15 -1.74 -3.87 1.99
CA ALA A 15 -3.07 -3.84 2.59
C ALA A 15 -3.16 -2.84 3.75
N ALA A 16 -2.13 -2.79 4.60
CA ALA A 16 -2.05 -1.82 5.69
C ALA A 16 -2.03 -0.38 5.16
N PHE A 17 -1.20 -0.07 4.16
CA PHE A 17 -1.15 1.26 3.55
C PHE A 17 -2.47 1.67 2.90
N ALA A 18 -3.11 0.76 2.16
CA ALA A 18 -4.41 0.99 1.56
C ALA A 18 -5.49 1.26 2.62
N LEU A 19 -5.49 0.48 3.71
CA LEU A 19 -6.42 0.66 4.83
C LEU A 19 -6.19 2.00 5.53
N THR A 20 -4.95 2.36 5.84
CA THR A 20 -4.60 3.65 6.45
C THR A 20 -5.02 4.82 5.58
N THR A 21 -4.81 4.73 4.27
CA THR A 21 -5.25 5.77 3.31
C THR A 21 -6.78 5.90 3.32
N LEU A 22 -7.50 4.78 3.28
CA LEU A 22 -8.96 4.76 3.32
C LEU A 22 -9.52 5.32 4.63
N LEU A 23 -8.94 4.94 5.77
CA LEU A 23 -9.34 5.42 7.09
C LEU A 23 -9.05 6.92 7.24
N SER A 24 -7.92 7.41 6.72
CA SER A 24 -7.58 8.84 6.73
C SER A 24 -8.57 9.65 5.87
N TRP A 25 -8.94 9.12 4.71
CA TRP A 25 -9.97 9.74 3.87
C TRP A 25 -11.33 9.79 4.56
N ARG A 26 -11.75 8.70 5.21
CA ARG A 26 -13.00 8.62 5.96
C ARG A 26 -13.00 9.46 7.24
N GLY A 27 -11.84 9.64 7.87
CA GLY A 27 -11.66 10.48 9.05
C GLY A 27 -11.78 11.98 8.77
N GLY A 28 -11.89 12.38 7.50
CA GLY A 28 -12.00 13.78 7.11
C GLY A 28 -10.67 14.52 7.14
N ASN A 29 -9.54 13.80 7.06
CA ASN A 29 -8.22 14.42 6.96
C ASN A 29 -8.10 15.28 5.69
N ASP A 30 -7.14 16.20 5.70
CA ASP A 30 -6.86 17.05 4.55
C ASP A 30 -6.59 16.24 3.28
N ARG A 31 -7.20 16.66 2.18
CA ARG A 31 -7.08 15.97 0.89
C ARG A 31 -5.63 15.87 0.41
N ARG A 32 -4.79 16.84 0.79
CA ARG A 32 -3.36 16.83 0.47
C ARG A 32 -2.64 15.67 1.16
N ASP A 33 -2.93 15.45 2.43
CA ASP A 33 -2.29 14.39 3.23
C ASP A 33 -2.77 13.01 2.79
N VAL A 34 -4.08 12.88 2.53
CA VAL A 34 -4.66 11.66 1.93
C VAL A 34 -4.05 11.40 0.55
N GLY A 35 -3.84 12.44 -0.26
CA GLY A 35 -3.18 12.34 -1.56
C GLY A 35 -1.73 11.87 -1.46
N LEU A 36 -0.98 12.37 -0.47
CA LEU A 36 0.39 11.90 -0.19
C LEU A 36 0.41 10.44 0.24
N LEU A 37 -0.50 10.02 1.13
CA LEU A 37 -0.63 8.62 1.55
C LEU A 37 -1.01 7.70 0.39
N ALA A 38 -1.92 8.13 -0.48
CA ALA A 38 -2.29 7.39 -1.68
C ALA A 38 -1.11 7.25 -2.64
N ALA A 39 -0.31 8.31 -2.83
CA ALA A 39 0.89 8.26 -3.66
C ALA A 39 1.92 7.28 -3.11
N ILE A 40 2.18 7.31 -1.80
CA ILE A 40 3.10 6.38 -1.13
C ILE A 40 2.60 4.93 -1.29
N THR A 41 1.30 4.69 -1.06
CA THR A 41 0.67 3.38 -1.24
C THR A 41 0.85 2.87 -2.68
N GLY A 42 0.64 3.74 -3.66
CA GLY A 42 0.79 3.42 -5.08
C GLY A 42 2.24 3.09 -5.46
N VAL A 43 3.21 3.90 -5.00
CA VAL A 43 4.64 3.66 -5.23
C VAL A 43 5.08 2.34 -4.59
N TRP A 44 4.64 2.05 -3.37
CA TRP A 44 4.90 0.78 -2.71
C TRP A 44 4.35 -0.41 -3.50
N GLY A 45 3.09 -0.32 -3.95
CA GLY A 45 2.46 -1.36 -4.77
C GLY A 45 3.19 -1.60 -6.09
N ALA A 46 3.61 -0.53 -6.78
CA ALA A 46 4.37 -0.62 -8.02
C ALA A 46 5.74 -1.28 -7.81
N ALA A 47 6.47 -0.88 -6.76
CA ALA A 47 7.76 -1.49 -6.41
C ALA A 47 7.62 -2.96 -6.03
N THR A 48 6.56 -3.31 -5.28
CA THR A 48 6.24 -4.70 -4.92
C THR A 48 5.97 -5.54 -6.16
N ALA A 49 5.13 -5.06 -7.08
CA ALA A 49 4.83 -5.78 -8.32
C ALA A 49 6.08 -5.98 -9.19
N ALA A 50 6.95 -4.97 -9.26
CA ALA A 50 8.22 -5.07 -9.99
C ALA A 50 9.17 -6.10 -9.35
N LEU A 51 9.22 -6.18 -8.02
CA LEU A 51 10.06 -7.15 -7.30
C LEU A 51 9.54 -8.59 -7.42
N VAL A 52 8.23 -8.79 -7.40
CA VAL A 52 7.61 -10.13 -7.53
C VAL A 52 7.65 -10.63 -8.98
N ALA A 53 7.73 -9.72 -9.95
CA ALA A 53 7.85 -10.08 -11.36
C ALA A 53 9.28 -10.50 -11.80
N LEU A 54 10.27 -10.40 -10.91
CA LEU A 54 11.67 -10.81 -11.12
C LEU A 54 11.93 -12.22 -10.60
#